data_AF-A0A1V5N9J4-F1
#
_entry.id   AF-A0A1V5N9J4-F1
#
_cell.length_a   1.000
_cell.length_b   1.000
_cell.length_c   1.000
_cell.angle_alpha   90.00
_cell.angle_beta   90.00
_cell.angle_gamma   90.00
#
_symmetry.space_group_name_H-M   'P 1'
#
loop_
_entity.id
_entity.type
_entity.pdbx_description
1 polymer ?
#
loop_
_entity_poly.entity_id
_entity_poly.type
_entity_poly.pdbx_seq_one_letter_code
_entity_poly.pdbx_strand_id
1 'polypeptide(L)'
;MPLSIDPNATFRIVLDSDQGKDPEPAFIYRYLTGKEWRKLARLTEEMAQPSGITESLDKIYEAVLIGFHGWENITKFGKEFKDCTLEDLLSPAEAQEIIAKIMTQSFSPADKKKCGSPSAAGSGPSVNSPAAVQNPPPVTNAVPSLKPEIPLNSSAPSVAEPVVPFAVRERLRSTAAPSS
;
A
#
# COMPACT_ATOMS: atom_id res chain seq x y z
N MET A 1 14.32 3.78 -22.33
CA MET A 1 14.82 2.47 -21.86
C MET A 1 13.65 1.72 -21.22
N PRO A 2 13.57 0.38 -21.23
CA PRO A 2 12.56 -0.32 -20.45
C PRO A 2 12.69 0.01 -18.95
N LEU A 3 11.56 0.25 -18.29
CA LEU A 3 11.51 0.78 -16.92
C LEU A 3 12.28 -0.07 -15.89
N SER A 4 12.30 -1.39 -16.06
CA SER A 4 12.96 -2.34 -15.16
C SER A 4 14.49 -2.49 -15.33
N ILE A 5 15.07 -1.80 -16.32
CA ILE A 5 16.53 -1.74 -16.53
C ILE A 5 17.09 -0.31 -16.57
N ASP A 6 16.24 0.71 -16.36
CA ASP A 6 16.69 2.09 -16.17
C ASP A 6 17.17 2.27 -14.72
N PRO A 7 18.45 2.61 -14.48
CA PRO A 7 18.99 2.71 -13.13
C PRO A 7 18.40 3.86 -12.32
N ASN A 8 17.73 4.83 -12.96
CA ASN A 8 17.09 5.97 -12.30
C ASN A 8 15.59 5.76 -12.08
N ALA A 9 15.01 4.67 -12.60
CA ALA A 9 13.60 4.36 -12.44
C ALA A 9 13.35 3.65 -11.11
N THR A 10 13.07 4.45 -10.09
CA THR A 10 12.70 3.99 -8.74
C THR A 10 11.32 4.50 -8.33
N PHE A 11 10.76 3.89 -7.29
CA PHE A 11 9.54 4.31 -6.62
C PHE A 11 9.71 4.22 -5.10
N ARG A 12 8.98 5.07 -4.37
CA ARG A 12 8.97 5.12 -2.90
C ARG A 12 7.88 4.21 -2.34
N ILE A 13 8.21 3.43 -1.32
CA ILE A 13 7.25 2.71 -0.46
C ILE A 13 7.34 3.34 0.94
N VAL A 14 6.25 3.94 1.38
CA VAL A 14 6.08 4.48 2.74
C VAL A 14 5.25 3.47 3.53
N LEU A 15 5.65 3.12 4.75
CA LEU A 15 4.87 2.23 5.62
C LEU A 15 3.60 2.93 6.11
N ASP A 16 2.53 2.18 6.39
CA ASP A 16 1.28 2.77 6.91
C ASP A 16 1.48 3.37 8.31
N SER A 17 2.46 2.87 9.07
CA SER A 17 2.94 3.43 10.34
C SER A 17 3.76 4.72 10.20
N ASP A 18 4.22 5.05 8.98
CA ASP A 18 5.11 6.18 8.67
C ASP A 18 4.42 7.34 7.91
N GLN A 19 3.22 7.11 7.37
CA GLN A 19 2.48 8.13 6.60
C GLN A 19 2.28 9.43 7.40
N GLY A 20 2.61 10.56 6.77
CA GLY A 20 2.41 11.90 7.35
C GLY A 20 3.44 12.32 8.40
N LYS A 21 4.54 11.57 8.59
CA LYS A 21 5.73 12.04 9.31
C LYS A 21 6.51 13.05 8.47
N ASP A 22 7.24 13.96 9.12
CA ASP A 22 8.11 14.94 8.46
C ASP A 22 9.52 14.91 9.08
N PRO A 23 10.58 14.56 8.31
CA PRO A 23 10.54 14.05 6.94
C PRO A 23 9.99 12.61 6.90
N GLU A 24 9.23 12.28 5.86
CA GLU A 24 8.56 10.98 5.71
C GLU A 24 9.55 9.82 5.42
N PRO A 25 9.64 8.79 6.28
CA PRO A 25 10.43 7.59 6.02
C PRO A 25 9.96 6.84 4.79
N ALA A 26 10.90 6.41 3.93
CA ALA A 26 10.56 5.64 2.73
C ALA A 26 11.64 4.62 2.36
N PHE A 27 11.19 3.49 1.85
CA PHE A 27 12.02 2.47 1.21
C PHE A 27 11.97 2.65 -0.31
N ILE A 28 13.14 2.62 -0.94
CA ILE A 28 13.33 2.92 -2.36
C ILE A 28 13.50 1.61 -3.12
N TYR A 29 12.63 1.40 -4.09
CA TYR A 29 12.60 0.20 -4.92
C TYR A 29 12.79 0.54 -6.39
N ARG A 30 13.52 -0.30 -7.10
CA ARG A 30 13.60 -0.27 -8.57
C ARG A 30 12.50 -1.15 -9.17
N TYR A 31 12.09 -0.87 -10.40
CA TYR A 31 11.11 -1.72 -11.09
C TYR A 31 11.68 -3.11 -11.41
N LEU A 32 10.94 -4.16 -11.03
CA LEU A 32 11.38 -5.55 -11.18
C LEU A 32 11.34 -6.01 -12.64
N THR A 33 12.33 -6.81 -13.03
CA THR A 33 12.29 -7.55 -14.31
C THR A 33 11.32 -8.74 -14.23
N GLY A 34 10.89 -9.27 -15.38
CA GLY A 34 10.07 -10.49 -15.42
C GLY A 34 10.75 -11.77 -14.89
N LYS A 35 12.07 -11.73 -14.62
CA LYS A 35 12.78 -12.80 -13.89
C LYS A 35 12.58 -12.64 -12.38
N GLU A 36 12.70 -11.42 -11.88
CA GLU A 36 12.54 -11.08 -10.45
C GLU A 36 11.09 -11.20 -10.00
N TRP A 37 10.12 -10.79 -10.84
CA TRP A 37 8.69 -11.07 -10.60
C TRP A 37 8.41 -12.55 -10.37
N ARG A 38 9.02 -13.45 -11.16
CA ARG A 38 8.88 -14.90 -10.97
C ARG A 38 9.53 -15.38 -9.66
N LYS A 39 10.65 -14.78 -9.25
CA LYS A 39 11.28 -15.08 -7.95
C LYS A 39 10.36 -14.64 -6.80
N LEU A 40 9.85 -13.42 -6.84
CA LEU A 40 8.95 -12.87 -5.83
C LEU A 40 7.63 -13.65 -5.72
N ALA A 41 7.03 -14.01 -6.86
CA ALA A 41 5.83 -14.85 -6.91
C ALA A 41 6.09 -16.21 -6.23
N ARG A 42 7.19 -16.89 -6.59
CA ARG A 42 7.57 -18.17 -6.00
C ARG A 42 7.78 -18.09 -4.49
N LEU A 43 8.51 -17.08 -4.00
CA LEU A 43 8.67 -16.87 -2.54
C LEU A 43 7.32 -16.64 -1.86
N THR A 44 6.41 -15.90 -2.50
CA THR A 44 5.06 -15.66 -1.96
C THR A 44 4.21 -16.93 -1.89
N GLU A 45 4.29 -17.78 -2.92
CA GLU A 45 3.66 -19.11 -2.92
C GLU A 45 4.25 -20.02 -1.82
N GLU A 46 5.57 -19.99 -1.62
CA GLU A 46 6.28 -20.76 -0.60
C GLU A 46 6.05 -20.26 0.83
N MET A 47 5.77 -18.96 1.03
CA MET A 47 5.35 -18.38 2.31
C MET A 47 3.91 -18.74 2.69
N ALA A 48 3.05 -19.03 1.69
CA ALA A 48 1.67 -19.47 1.93
C ALA A 48 1.57 -20.96 2.32
N GLN A 49 2.66 -21.73 2.23
CA GLN A 49 2.71 -23.12 2.65
C GLN A 49 3.07 -23.27 4.14
N PRO A 50 2.54 -24.29 4.84
CA PRO A 50 2.98 -24.62 6.20
C PRO A 50 4.49 -24.90 6.22
N SER A 51 5.24 -24.07 6.93
CA SER A 51 6.70 -24.14 7.06
C SER A 51 7.12 -23.73 8.47
N GLY A 52 8.41 -23.89 8.81
CA GLY A 52 8.94 -23.46 10.10
C GLY A 52 8.94 -21.92 10.21
N ILE A 53 8.71 -21.37 11.41
CA ILE A 53 8.65 -19.90 11.60
C ILE A 53 9.91 -19.21 11.08
N THR A 54 11.10 -19.76 11.35
CA THR A 54 12.38 -19.24 10.83
C THR A 54 12.42 -19.25 9.31
N GLU A 55 12.04 -20.36 8.66
CA GLU A 55 12.00 -20.49 7.20
C GLU A 55 11.02 -19.48 6.56
N SER A 56 9.89 -19.21 7.21
CA SER A 56 8.96 -18.16 6.79
C SER A 56 9.57 -16.76 6.89
N LEU A 57 10.33 -16.48 7.96
CA LEU A 57 11.03 -15.20 8.13
C LEU A 57 12.13 -15.02 7.07
N ASP A 58 12.94 -16.04 6.83
CA ASP A 58 13.99 -16.03 5.81
C ASP A 58 13.40 -15.70 4.42
N LYS A 59 12.28 -16.32 4.06
CA LYS A 59 11.54 -16.04 2.80
C LYS A 59 10.95 -14.64 2.75
N ILE A 60 10.45 -14.09 3.86
CA ILE A 60 9.96 -12.71 3.94
C ILE A 60 11.09 -11.73 3.63
N TYR A 61 12.23 -11.81 4.31
CA TYR A 61 13.33 -10.88 4.09
C TYR A 61 14.02 -11.10 2.73
N GLU A 62 14.11 -12.34 2.22
CA GLU A 62 14.56 -12.59 0.85
C GLU A 62 13.64 -11.93 -0.18
N ALA A 63 12.31 -11.95 0.04
CA ALA A 63 11.34 -11.32 -0.85
C ALA A 63 11.42 -9.78 -0.81
N VAL A 64 11.57 -9.18 0.38
CA VAL A 64 11.75 -7.74 0.53
C VAL A 64 13.02 -7.25 -0.17
N LEU A 65 14.11 -8.00 -0.15
CA LEU A 65 15.35 -7.61 -0.84
C LEU A 65 15.25 -7.58 -2.38
N ILE A 66 14.19 -8.14 -2.98
CA ILE A 66 14.02 -8.15 -4.43
C ILE A 66 13.70 -6.74 -4.94
N GLY A 67 14.67 -6.14 -5.64
CA GLY A 67 14.56 -4.78 -6.18
C GLY A 67 14.72 -3.66 -5.14
N PHE A 68 15.12 -4.00 -3.92
CA PHE A 68 15.49 -3.00 -2.93
C PHE A 68 16.70 -2.18 -3.41
N HIS A 69 16.65 -0.86 -3.25
CA HIS A 69 17.69 0.08 -3.70
C HIS A 69 18.29 0.91 -2.56
N GLY A 70 17.51 1.22 -1.52
CA GLY A 70 17.95 2.02 -0.38
C GLY A 70 16.76 2.49 0.47
N TRP A 71 17.00 3.35 1.44
CA TRP A 71 15.97 4.03 2.23
C TRP A 71 16.29 5.51 2.42
N GLU A 72 15.27 6.30 2.70
CA GLU A 72 15.31 7.74 2.94
C GLU A 72 14.69 8.03 4.31
N ASN A 73 15.22 9.03 5.02
CA ASN A 73 14.68 9.58 6.27
C ASN A 73 14.53 8.61 7.46
N ILE A 74 15.03 7.37 7.35
CA ILE A 74 15.08 6.42 8.46
C ILE A 74 16.18 6.83 9.46
N THR A 75 15.78 7.08 10.71
CA THR A 75 16.69 7.46 11.79
C THR A 75 16.48 6.61 13.04
N LYS A 76 17.56 6.31 13.76
CA LYS A 76 17.53 5.65 15.07
C LYS A 76 18.14 6.61 16.09
N PHE A 77 17.37 6.98 17.12
CA PHE A 77 17.77 7.96 18.14
C PHE A 77 18.28 9.30 17.56
N GLY A 78 17.65 9.79 16.48
CA GLY A 78 18.02 11.06 15.83
C GLY A 78 19.30 11.02 14.99
N LYS A 79 19.84 9.83 14.70
CA LYS A 79 20.93 9.65 13.74
C LYS A 79 20.47 8.83 12.53
N GLU A 80 20.92 9.25 11.35
CA GLU A 80 20.72 8.54 10.09
C GLU A 80 21.32 7.12 10.19
N PHE A 81 20.52 6.10 9.90
CA PHE A 81 20.90 4.71 10.15
C PHE A 81 21.53 4.12 8.88
N LYS A 82 22.86 3.90 8.88
CA LYS A 82 23.66 3.58 7.68
C LYS A 82 24.25 2.17 7.65
N ASP A 83 24.60 1.61 8.80
CA ASP A 83 25.28 0.31 8.91
C ASP A 83 24.33 -0.75 9.48
N CYS A 84 23.24 -1.02 8.77
CA CYS A 84 22.17 -1.91 9.23
C CYS A 84 21.58 -2.75 8.09
N THR A 85 20.99 -3.88 8.44
CA THR A 85 20.20 -4.71 7.53
C THR A 85 18.72 -4.31 7.57
N LEU A 86 17.92 -4.81 6.62
CA LEU A 86 16.46 -4.65 6.69
C LEU A 86 15.84 -5.40 7.88
N GLU A 87 16.49 -6.46 8.37
CA GLU A 87 16.08 -7.20 9.58
C GLU A 87 16.28 -6.38 10.86
N ASP A 88 17.22 -5.43 10.88
CA ASP A 88 17.42 -4.46 11.98
C ASP A 88 16.41 -3.30 11.96
N LEU A 89 15.69 -3.13 10.85
CA LEU A 89 14.82 -1.99 10.57
C LEU A 89 13.33 -2.33 10.58
N LEU A 90 12.96 -3.51 10.08
CA LEU A 90 11.58 -3.91 9.84
C LEU A 90 11.17 -5.03 10.79
N SER A 91 9.97 -4.92 11.36
CA SER A 91 9.29 -6.10 11.87
C SER A 91 8.80 -6.99 10.72
N PRO A 92 8.52 -8.29 10.96
CA PRO A 92 7.98 -9.19 9.94
C PRO A 92 6.65 -8.72 9.33
N ALA A 93 5.86 -7.94 10.08
CA ALA A 93 4.60 -7.37 9.59
C ALA A 93 4.84 -6.23 8.60
N GLU A 94 5.77 -5.32 8.90
CA GLU A 94 6.15 -4.21 8.00
C GLU A 94 6.85 -4.75 6.74
N ALA A 95 7.65 -5.81 6.88
CA ALA A 95 8.23 -6.53 5.76
C ALA A 95 7.16 -7.14 4.82
N GLN A 96 6.09 -7.73 5.38
CA GLN A 96 4.94 -8.19 4.59
C GLN A 96 4.15 -7.04 3.93
N GLU A 97 4.03 -5.89 4.60
CA GLU A 97 3.41 -4.69 4.04
C GLU A 97 4.17 -4.19 2.81
N ILE A 98 5.51 -4.17 2.86
CA ILE A 98 6.36 -3.83 1.71
C ILE A 98 6.14 -4.81 0.56
N ILE A 99 6.11 -6.12 0.81
CA ILE A 99 5.83 -7.14 -0.23
C ILE A 99 4.46 -6.88 -0.88
N ALA A 100 3.43 -6.60 -0.09
CA ALA A 100 2.09 -6.26 -0.61
C ALA A 100 2.11 -4.97 -1.46
N LYS A 101 2.85 -3.94 -1.03
CA LYS A 101 3.00 -2.68 -1.78
C LYS A 101 3.79 -2.86 -3.08
N ILE A 102 4.81 -3.74 -3.12
CA ILE A 102 5.47 -4.13 -4.37
C ILE A 102 4.46 -4.84 -5.29
N MET A 103 3.71 -5.82 -4.78
CA MET A 103 2.72 -6.57 -5.56
C MET A 103 1.64 -5.68 -6.19
N THR A 104 1.19 -4.62 -5.51
CA THR A 104 0.18 -3.70 -6.08
C THR A 104 0.72 -2.83 -7.22
N GLN A 105 2.01 -2.46 -7.21
CA GLN A 105 2.65 -1.75 -8.34
C GLN A 105 2.64 -2.56 -9.63
N SER A 106 2.68 -3.90 -9.54
CA SER A 106 2.64 -4.83 -10.69
C SER A 106 1.41 -4.65 -11.59
N PHE A 107 0.30 -4.13 -11.05
CA PHE A 107 -1.00 -4.05 -11.72
C PHE A 107 -1.47 -2.63 -12.06
N SER A 108 -0.64 -1.60 -11.82
CA SER A 108 -1.03 -0.21 -12.08
C SER A 108 -1.28 0.05 -13.58
N PRO A 109 -2.52 0.39 -14.01
CA PRO A 109 -2.88 0.48 -15.42
C PRO A 109 -2.52 1.84 -16.06
N ALA A 110 -1.53 2.55 -15.53
CA ALA A 110 -1.17 3.93 -15.94
C ALA A 110 -0.77 4.03 -17.42
N ASP A 111 -0.21 2.97 -18.00
CA ASP A 111 0.19 2.88 -19.41
C ASP A 111 -0.98 2.72 -20.42
N LYS A 112 -2.24 2.79 -19.99
CA LYS A 112 -3.41 2.71 -20.91
C LYS A 112 -3.60 3.92 -21.84
N LYS A 113 -2.76 4.97 -21.75
CA LYS A 113 -2.98 6.24 -22.48
C LYS A 113 -2.16 6.45 -23.78
N LYS A 114 -1.56 5.42 -24.38
CA LYS A 114 -0.85 5.60 -25.67
C LYS A 114 -0.93 4.47 -26.72
N CYS A 115 -2.05 3.75 -26.78
CA CYS A 115 -2.46 3.05 -28.01
C CYS A 115 -3.46 3.91 -28.80
N GLY A 116 -2.95 4.99 -29.41
CA GLY A 116 -3.71 5.77 -30.40
C GLY A 116 -3.72 5.05 -31.74
N SER A 117 -4.72 4.19 -31.98
CA SER A 117 -4.95 3.62 -33.32
C SER A 117 -5.27 4.75 -34.32
N PRO A 118 -4.62 4.78 -35.50
CA PRO A 118 -4.91 5.79 -36.51
C PRO A 118 -6.25 5.48 -37.21
N SER A 119 -7.33 6.12 -36.77
CA SER A 119 -8.58 6.16 -37.54
C SER A 119 -8.40 7.07 -38.76
N ALA A 120 -8.01 6.48 -39.89
CA ALA A 120 -7.91 7.15 -41.18
C ALA A 120 -9.11 6.84 -42.08
N ALA A 121 -10.18 7.63 -41.95
CA ALA A 121 -11.24 7.87 -42.95
C ALA A 121 -12.07 9.08 -42.46
N GLY A 122 -12.47 10.07 -43.24
CA GLY A 122 -12.33 10.27 -44.69
C GLY A 122 -13.65 10.82 -45.26
N SER A 123 -13.63 12.04 -45.84
CA SER A 123 -14.81 12.84 -46.29
C SER A 123 -15.57 13.53 -45.13
N GLY A 124 -16.07 14.77 -45.21
CA GLY A 124 -15.99 15.84 -46.23
C GLY A 124 -16.81 17.06 -45.75
N PRO A 125 -16.60 18.30 -46.24
CA PRO A 125 -17.20 19.50 -45.66
C PRO A 125 -18.56 19.89 -46.27
N SER A 126 -19.43 20.54 -45.50
CA SER A 126 -20.57 21.33 -46.02
C SER A 126 -20.98 22.46 -45.07
N VAL A 127 -21.68 23.47 -45.58
CA VAL A 127 -21.67 24.86 -45.07
C VAL A 127 -23.09 25.40 -44.78
N ASN A 128 -23.15 26.46 -43.97
CA ASN A 128 -24.17 27.53 -43.86
C ASN A 128 -25.13 27.54 -42.64
N SER A 129 -25.06 28.67 -41.93
CA SER A 129 -26.12 29.33 -41.13
C SER A 129 -26.85 30.37 -42.05
N PRO A 130 -27.74 31.31 -41.63
CA PRO A 130 -28.04 31.81 -40.27
C PRO A 130 -29.52 32.19 -39.93
N ALA A 131 -29.64 32.85 -38.76
CA ALA A 131 -30.68 33.80 -38.28
C ALA A 131 -31.92 33.25 -37.53
N ALA A 132 -32.56 33.99 -36.61
CA ALA A 132 -32.16 35.12 -35.71
C ALA A 132 -33.35 35.46 -34.74
N VAL A 133 -33.18 36.48 -33.85
CA VAL A 133 -34.26 37.23 -33.11
C VAL A 133 -34.95 36.42 -31.97
N GLN A 134 -35.21 36.89 -30.72
CA GLN A 134 -35.01 38.14 -29.94
C GLN A 134 -34.95 37.84 -28.41
N ASN A 135 -34.63 38.85 -27.59
CA ASN A 135 -34.65 38.93 -26.11
C ASN A 135 -35.07 40.39 -25.73
N PRO A 136 -35.38 40.79 -24.47
CA PRO A 136 -35.69 40.08 -23.22
C PRO A 136 -36.98 40.64 -22.48
N PRO A 137 -37.01 41.06 -21.18
CA PRO A 137 -37.55 40.37 -19.98
C PRO A 137 -38.70 41.19 -19.30
N PRO A 138 -38.96 41.23 -17.96
CA PRO A 138 -38.62 40.37 -16.79
C PRO A 138 -39.86 39.98 -15.92
N VAL A 139 -39.68 39.39 -14.72
CA VAL A 139 -40.32 39.77 -13.42
C VAL A 139 -39.88 38.85 -12.25
N THR A 140 -40.03 39.34 -11.03
CA THR A 140 -39.33 39.04 -9.77
C THR A 140 -40.05 38.05 -8.80
N ASN A 141 -39.41 37.78 -7.64
CA ASN A 141 -39.95 37.25 -6.36
C ASN A 141 -40.01 35.70 -6.21
N ALA A 142 -39.83 35.09 -5.02
CA ALA A 142 -39.25 35.52 -3.74
C ALA A 142 -38.91 34.28 -2.86
N VAL A 143 -38.17 34.47 -1.75
CA VAL A 143 -37.79 33.44 -0.76
C VAL A 143 -38.65 33.59 0.51
N PRO A 144 -39.21 32.51 1.09
CA PRO A 144 -38.79 32.00 2.42
C PRO A 144 -38.69 30.45 2.44
N SER A 145 -37.65 29.82 2.99
CA SER A 145 -37.31 29.69 4.44
C SER A 145 -38.33 28.89 5.25
N LEU A 146 -37.95 27.67 5.69
CA LEU A 146 -38.42 26.98 6.90
C LEU A 146 -37.55 25.73 7.21
N LYS A 147 -36.80 25.78 8.32
CA LYS A 147 -36.46 24.62 9.20
C LYS A 147 -37.64 24.46 10.19
N PRO A 148 -37.93 23.30 10.83
CA PRO A 148 -37.01 22.42 11.58
C PRO A 148 -37.25 20.91 11.23
N GLU A 149 -36.85 19.84 11.93
CA GLU A 149 -36.56 19.56 13.36
C GLU A 149 -35.44 18.51 13.56
N ILE A 150 -34.98 18.43 14.82
CA ILE A 150 -34.07 17.43 15.37
C ILE A 150 -34.90 16.48 16.24
N PRO A 151 -34.63 15.17 16.23
CA PRO A 151 -34.67 14.41 17.48
C PRO A 151 -33.26 13.98 17.92
N LEU A 152 -32.89 14.31 19.15
CA LEU A 152 -31.87 13.55 19.85
C LEU A 152 -32.39 12.12 20.01
N ASN A 153 -31.54 11.12 19.83
CA ASN A 153 -31.65 9.95 20.69
C ASN A 153 -30.28 9.57 21.24
N SER A 154 -30.23 9.36 22.55
CA SER A 154 -29.04 9.08 23.34
C SER A 154 -29.08 7.61 23.75
N SER A 155 -28.04 6.85 23.41
CA SER A 155 -27.64 5.63 24.14
C SER A 155 -26.31 5.06 23.61
N ALA A 156 -25.23 5.49 24.25
CA ALA A 156 -24.11 4.62 24.59
C ALA A 156 -24.15 4.40 26.13
N PRO A 157 -23.44 3.42 26.72
CA PRO A 157 -22.43 2.55 26.14
C PRO A 157 -22.67 1.05 26.39
N SER A 158 -21.83 0.20 25.80
CA SER A 158 -21.46 -1.07 26.45
C SER A 158 -20.03 -1.46 26.08
N VAL A 159 -19.21 -1.69 27.10
CA VAL A 159 -17.81 -2.11 26.98
C VAL A 159 -17.79 -3.64 26.89
N ALA A 160 -17.07 -4.18 25.91
CA ALA A 160 -16.73 -5.60 25.83
C ALA A 160 -15.22 -5.73 25.61
N GLU A 161 -14.48 -5.83 26.72
CA GLU A 161 -13.06 -6.17 26.76
C GLU A 161 -12.85 -7.71 26.64
N PRO A 162 -11.60 -8.21 26.50
CA PRO A 162 -11.34 -9.33 25.60
C PRO A 162 -11.59 -10.73 26.18
N VAL A 163 -11.93 -11.67 25.28
CA VAL A 163 -11.92 -13.11 25.57
C VAL A 163 -10.47 -13.61 25.59
N VAL A 164 -9.93 -13.79 26.80
CA VAL A 164 -8.68 -14.52 27.03
C VAL A 164 -9.01 -15.96 27.41
N PRO A 165 -8.65 -16.99 26.62
CA PRO A 165 -8.77 -18.37 27.07
C PRO A 165 -7.70 -18.65 28.14
N PHE A 166 -8.16 -18.82 29.38
CA PHE A 166 -7.31 -19.07 30.53
C PHE A 166 -6.77 -20.51 30.54
N ALA A 167 -5.55 -20.64 31.07
CA ALA A 167 -4.69 -21.81 31.09
C ALA A 167 -5.33 -23.18 31.44
N VAL A 168 -4.76 -24.24 30.86
CA VAL A 168 -4.50 -25.48 31.61
C VAL A 168 -3.00 -25.54 31.94
N ARG A 169 -2.66 -25.09 33.15
CA ARG A 169 -1.47 -25.56 33.86
C ARG A 169 -1.79 -26.94 34.43
N GLU A 170 -0.88 -27.91 34.30
CA GLU A 170 -0.56 -28.92 35.32
C GLU A 170 0.52 -29.89 34.78
N ARG A 171 1.78 -29.65 35.16
CA ARG A 171 2.70 -30.66 35.73
C ARG A 171 4.07 -30.03 36.00
N LEU A 172 4.30 -29.69 37.26
CA LEU A 172 5.63 -29.55 37.85
C LEU A 172 5.83 -30.68 38.86
N ARG A 173 7.12 -31.02 39.08
CA ARG A 173 7.68 -31.98 40.06
C ARG A 173 7.69 -33.47 39.64
N SER A 174 8.87 -33.93 39.22
CA SER A 174 9.71 -34.77 40.10
C SER A 174 11.18 -34.65 39.67
N THR A 175 12.01 -33.90 40.42
CA THR A 175 13.08 -34.39 41.33
C THR A 175 14.37 -34.90 40.67
N ALA A 176 15.34 -33.99 40.60
CA ALA A 176 16.80 -34.13 40.68
C ALA A 176 17.49 -35.51 40.77
N ALA A 177 18.48 -35.69 39.86
CA ALA A 177 19.91 -36.02 40.11
C ALA A 177 20.31 -37.35 40.80
N PRO A 178 21.62 -37.77 40.84
CA PRO A 178 22.82 -37.15 40.28
C PRO A 178 23.70 -38.10 39.41
N SER A 179 24.92 -37.63 39.12
CA SER A 179 25.98 -38.17 38.27
C SER A 179 26.53 -39.56 38.61
N SER A 180 27.21 -40.15 37.62
CA SER A 180 28.46 -40.91 37.77
C SER A 180 29.39 -40.58 36.61
#